data_AF-A0A3D4UFQ8-F1
#
_entry.id   AF-A0A3D4UFQ8-F1
#
_cell.length_a   1.000
_cell.length_b   1.000
_cell.length_c   1.000
_cell.angle_alpha   90.00
_cell.angle_beta   90.00
_cell.angle_gamma   90.00
#
_symmetry.space_group_name_H-M   'P 1'
#
loop_
_entity.id
_entity.type
_entity.pdbx_description
1 polymer ?
#
loop_
_entity_poly.entity_id
_entity_poly.type
_entity_poly.pdbx_seq_one_letter_code
_entity_poly.pdbx_strand_id
1 'polypeptide(L)'
;MIKDLSTAGALPALEKMFLFAGQRQRLIAHNIANIDTPNFRGVDVDPRSFQQSLSRALDERREINGGVSGELDLGSVDEVRMVGGQMQLVPNTHTDGVLFQDRNHRDLERLMQDMVENATMFRVASDLMRKNQSLIRGAIAERVI
;
A
#
# COMPACT_ATOMS: atom_id res chain seq x y z
N MET A 1 -15.45 -12.85 21.56
CA MET A 1 -15.44 -13.91 20.53
C MET A 1 -15.55 -13.23 19.17
N ILE A 2 -14.43 -13.09 18.46
CA ILE A 2 -14.40 -12.51 17.11
C ILE A 2 -14.64 -13.67 16.15
N LYS A 3 -15.92 -14.03 15.96
CA LYS A 3 -16.38 -14.78 14.79
C LYS A 3 -16.81 -13.72 13.78
N ASP A 4 -16.43 -13.90 12.52
CA ASP A 4 -16.79 -13.05 11.36
C ASP A 4 -15.83 -11.92 10.96
N LEU A 5 -14.52 -12.12 11.13
CA LEU A 5 -13.60 -11.60 10.11
C LEU A 5 -13.74 -12.51 8.88
N SER A 6 -14.68 -12.15 8.00
CA SER A 6 -14.89 -12.83 6.72
C SER A 6 -13.55 -13.00 6.00
N THR A 7 -13.05 -14.23 6.00
CA THR A 7 -11.72 -14.57 5.48
C THR A 7 -11.66 -14.41 3.96
N ALA A 8 -12.82 -14.36 3.28
CA ALA A 8 -12.97 -14.13 1.85
C ALA A 8 -12.83 -12.64 1.44
N GLY A 9 -13.08 -11.69 2.35
CA GLY A 9 -13.10 -10.25 2.01
C GLY A 9 -11.77 -9.52 2.16
N ALA A 10 -10.80 -10.11 2.87
CA ALA A 10 -9.53 -9.45 3.21
C ALA A 10 -8.47 -9.57 2.11
N LEU A 11 -8.57 -10.57 1.23
CA LEU A 11 -7.55 -10.85 0.21
C LEU A 11 -7.34 -9.67 -0.76
N PRO A 12 -8.40 -9.05 -1.33
CA PRO A 12 -8.22 -7.91 -2.23
C PRO A 12 -7.55 -6.73 -1.54
N ALA A 13 -7.88 -6.45 -0.27
CA ALA A 13 -7.26 -5.37 0.49
C ALA A 13 -5.76 -5.60 0.70
N LEU A 14 -5.38 -6.83 1.08
CA LEU A 14 -4.00 -7.21 1.30
C LEU A 14 -3.19 -7.15 0.01
N GLU A 15 -3.79 -7.56 -1.11
CA GLU A 15 -3.19 -7.42 -2.43
C GLU A 15 -2.93 -5.94 -2.76
N LYS A 16 -3.90 -5.04 -2.57
CA LYS A 16 -3.70 -3.60 -2.80
C LYS A 16 -2.60 -3.03 -1.90
N MET A 17 -2.57 -3.39 -0.62
CA MET A 17 -1.52 -2.96 0.31
C MET A 17 -0.13 -3.44 -0.12
N PHE A 18 -0.02 -4.70 -0.55
CA PHE A 18 1.22 -5.29 -1.05
C PHE A 18 1.71 -4.56 -2.30
N LEU A 19 0.81 -4.30 -3.26
CA LEU A 19 1.12 -3.57 -4.49
C LEU A 19 1.58 -2.14 -4.19
N PHE A 20 0.87 -1.44 -3.29
CA PHE A 20 1.23 -0.09 -2.87
C PHE A 20 2.62 -0.04 -2.27
N ALA A 21 2.91 -0.89 -1.29
CA ALA A 21 4.20 -0.92 -0.62
C ALA A 21 5.35 -1.28 -1.59
N GLY A 22 5.10 -2.19 -2.54
CA GLY A 22 6.05 -2.53 -3.60
C GLY A 22 6.35 -1.36 -4.54
N GLN A 23 5.33 -0.58 -4.93
CA GLN A 23 5.53 0.60 -5.78
C GLN A 23 6.20 1.75 -5.03
N ARG A 24 5.78 2.02 -3.79
CA ARG A 24 6.39 3.04 -2.94
C ARG A 24 7.86 2.75 -2.66
N GLN A 25 8.24 1.48 -2.52
CA GLN A 25 9.65 1.10 -2.39
C GLN A 25 10.50 1.57 -3.56
N ARG A 26 9.97 1.54 -4.80
CA ARG A 26 10.68 2.04 -5.98
C ARG A 26 10.83 3.56 -5.94
N LEU A 27 9.81 4.28 -5.48
CA LEU A 27 9.87 5.74 -5.29
C LEU A 27 10.92 6.13 -4.25
N ILE A 28 10.90 5.48 -3.08
CA ILE A 28 11.88 5.72 -2.02
C ILE A 28 13.31 5.42 -2.51
N ALA A 29 13.50 4.28 -3.19
CA ALA A 29 14.81 3.93 -3.76
C ALA A 29 15.28 4.96 -4.81
N HIS A 30 14.38 5.45 -5.65
CA HIS A 30 14.68 6.51 -6.61
C HIS A 30 15.07 7.83 -5.92
N ASN A 31 14.37 8.20 -4.85
CA ASN A 31 14.71 9.41 -4.08
C ASN A 31 16.09 9.29 -3.40
N ILE A 32 16.41 8.12 -2.84
CA ILE A 32 17.72 7.85 -2.23
C ILE A 32 18.84 7.89 -3.28
N ALA A 33 18.64 7.27 -4.43
CA ALA A 33 19.62 7.27 -5.51
C ALA A 33 19.95 8.68 -6.03
N ASN A 34 18.98 9.60 -5.95
CA ASN A 34 19.11 10.97 -6.44
C ASN A 34 19.33 12.00 -5.32
N ILE A 35 19.59 11.59 -4.08
CA ILE A 35 19.71 12.51 -2.93
C ILE A 35 20.79 13.58 -3.14
N ASP A 36 21.91 13.21 -3.76
CA ASP A 36 23.02 14.13 -4.05
C ASP A 36 22.91 14.77 -5.45
N THR A 37 21.84 14.50 -6.19
CA THR A 37 21.64 15.06 -7.53
C THR A 37 21.23 16.53 -7.42
N PRO A 38 21.98 17.47 -8.02
CA PRO A 38 21.65 18.90 -7.95
C PRO A 38 20.26 19.20 -8.52
N ASN A 39 19.50 20.10 -7.87
CA ASN A 39 18.13 20.49 -8.23
C ASN A 39 17.09 19.35 -8.22
N PHE A 40 17.45 18.15 -7.75
CA PHE A 40 16.49 17.05 -7.61
C PHE A 40 15.47 17.38 -6.52
N ARG A 41 14.20 17.04 -6.77
CA ARG A 41 13.12 17.14 -5.79
C ARG A 41 12.45 15.79 -5.69
N GLY A 42 12.67 15.14 -4.55
CA GLY A 42 11.98 13.92 -4.20
C GLY A 42 10.46 14.16 -4.15
N VAL A 43 9.73 13.19 -4.65
CA VAL A 43 8.27 13.10 -4.50
C VAL A 43 7.95 11.73 -3.93
N ASP A 44 6.91 11.67 -3.12
CA ASP A 44 6.38 10.43 -2.58
C ASP A 44 4.85 10.44 -2.71
N VAL A 45 4.23 9.36 -2.27
CA VAL A 45 2.78 9.25 -2.07
C VAL A 45 2.47 9.29 -0.58
N ASP A 46 1.31 9.83 -0.20
CA ASP A 46 0.86 9.84 1.19
C ASP A 46 0.25 8.48 1.58
N PRO A 47 0.91 7.71 2.48
CA PRO A 47 0.39 6.42 2.93
C PRO A 47 -0.93 6.56 3.69
N ARG A 48 -1.17 7.70 4.35
CA ARG A 48 -2.39 7.93 5.13
C ARG A 48 -3.59 8.13 4.20
N SER A 49 -3.44 8.95 3.18
CA SER A 49 -4.47 9.13 2.14
C SER A 49 -4.81 7.81 1.43
N PHE A 50 -3.79 6.98 1.14
CA PHE A 50 -4.02 5.63 0.63
C PHE A 50 -4.81 4.75 1.61
N GLN A 51 -4.41 4.70 2.88
CA GLN A 51 -5.09 3.89 3.91
C GLN A 51 -6.55 4.33 4.11
N GLN A 52 -6.82 5.63 4.11
CA GLN A 52 -8.18 6.16 4.21
C GLN A 52 -9.04 5.74 3.02
N SER A 53 -8.48 5.82 1.82
CA SER A 53 -9.17 5.40 0.58
C SER A 53 -9.45 3.90 0.57
N LEU A 54 -8.48 3.09 1.04
CA LEU A 54 -8.65 1.65 1.21
C LEU A 54 -9.73 1.32 2.26
N SER A 55 -9.75 2.03 3.39
CA SER A 55 -10.79 1.84 4.42
C SER A 55 -12.18 2.15 3.87
N ARG A 56 -12.32 3.28 3.16
CA ARG A 56 -13.58 3.68 2.54
C ARG A 56 -14.08 2.64 1.54
N ALA A 57 -13.21 2.18 0.64
CA ALA A 57 -13.54 1.14 -0.33
C ALA A 57 -13.97 -0.18 0.34
N LEU A 58 -13.36 -0.52 1.48
CA LEU A 58 -13.75 -1.71 2.24
C LEU A 58 -15.10 -1.55 2.93
N ASP A 59 -15.39 -0.38 3.47
CA ASP A 59 -16.66 -0.09 4.12
C ASP A 59 -17.81 -0.03 3.11
N GLU A 60 -17.61 0.60 1.95
CA GLU A 60 -18.57 0.58 0.83
C GLU A 60 -18.84 -0.85 0.34
N ARG A 61 -17.78 -1.65 0.18
CA ARG A 61 -17.92 -3.07 -0.20
C ARG A 61 -18.67 -3.89 0.85
N ARG A 62 -18.51 -3.57 2.13
CA ARG A 62 -19.26 -4.21 3.23
C ARG A 62 -20.74 -3.86 3.18
N GLU A 63 -21.07 -2.60 2.88
CA GLU A 63 -22.45 -2.14 2.76
C GLU A 63 -23.17 -2.77 1.56
N ILE A 64 -22.50 -2.91 0.41
CA ILE A 64 -23.13 -3.42 -0.82
C ILE A 64 -23.30 -4.95 -0.80
N ASN A 65 -22.24 -5.70 -0.46
CA ASN A 65 -22.17 -7.15 -0.63
C ASN A 65 -21.92 -7.92 0.69
N GLY A 66 -22.12 -7.28 1.83
CA GLY A 66 -21.78 -7.87 3.14
C GLY A 66 -20.28 -8.16 3.32
N GLY A 67 -19.42 -7.63 2.43
CA GLY A 67 -17.97 -7.81 2.47
C GLY A 67 -17.47 -9.17 1.95
N VAL A 68 -18.33 -10.01 1.38
CA VAL A 68 -17.97 -11.38 0.96
C VAL A 68 -17.57 -11.44 -0.51
N SER A 69 -18.27 -10.71 -1.40
CA SER A 69 -18.08 -10.75 -2.85
C SER A 69 -17.96 -9.35 -3.47
N GLY A 70 -17.48 -9.30 -4.72
CA GLY A 70 -17.30 -8.05 -5.47
C GLY A 70 -15.86 -7.56 -5.49
N GLU A 71 -15.51 -6.85 -6.57
CA GLU A 71 -14.21 -6.22 -6.78
C GLU A 71 -13.99 -5.08 -5.79
N LEU A 72 -12.75 -4.95 -5.29
CA LEU A 72 -12.36 -3.82 -4.45
C LEU A 72 -11.89 -2.70 -5.36
N ASP A 73 -12.79 -1.78 -5.66
CA ASP A 73 -12.47 -0.54 -6.37
C ASP A 73 -11.97 0.50 -5.36
N LEU A 74 -10.75 0.97 -5.54
CA LEU A 74 -10.18 2.04 -4.72
C LEU A 74 -10.66 3.43 -5.19
N GLY A 75 -11.38 3.49 -6.31
CA GLY A 75 -11.67 4.72 -7.03
C GLY A 75 -10.39 5.34 -7.62
N SER A 76 -10.55 6.50 -8.26
CA SER A 76 -9.41 7.35 -8.60
C SER A 76 -8.99 8.14 -7.37
N VAL A 77 -8.01 7.64 -6.63
CA VAL A 77 -7.34 8.44 -5.60
C VAL A 77 -6.30 9.33 -6.29
N ASP A 78 -6.10 10.56 -5.79
CA ASP A 78 -5.23 11.56 -6.42
C ASP A 78 -3.83 11.04 -6.77
N GLU A 79 -3.31 10.09 -5.98
CA GLU A 79 -1.95 9.56 -6.12
C GLU A 79 -1.86 8.07 -6.50
N VAL A 80 -2.99 7.38 -6.67
CA VAL A 80 -3.01 5.94 -6.98
C VAL A 80 -3.96 5.68 -8.14
N ARG A 81 -3.43 5.13 -9.23
CA ARG A 81 -4.21 4.68 -10.39
C ARG A 81 -4.06 3.19 -10.58
N MET A 82 -5.17 2.53 -10.88
CA MET A 82 -5.18 1.14 -11.34
C MET A 82 -5.25 1.13 -12.87
N VAL A 83 -4.20 0.62 -13.54
CA VAL A 83 -4.14 0.50 -15.01
C VAL A 83 -3.91 -0.96 -15.36
N GLY A 84 -4.89 -1.61 -15.99
CA GLY A 84 -4.74 -3.01 -16.46
C GLY A 84 -4.40 -4.02 -15.35
N GLY A 85 -4.91 -3.80 -14.12
CA GLY A 85 -4.60 -4.65 -12.96
C GLY A 85 -3.27 -4.32 -12.26
N GLN A 86 -2.48 -3.39 -12.80
CA GLN A 86 -1.28 -2.89 -12.14
C GLN A 86 -1.61 -1.61 -11.35
N MET A 87 -1.06 -1.52 -10.14
CA MET A 87 -1.07 -0.27 -9.38
C MET A 87 0.06 0.63 -9.87
N GLN A 88 -0.29 1.82 -10.33
CA GLN A 88 0.64 2.89 -10.68
C GLN A 88 0.47 4.04 -9.69
N LEU A 89 1.57 4.45 -9.07
CA LEU A 89 1.61 5.61 -8.21
C LEU A 89 1.85 6.86 -9.04
N VAL A 90 1.09 7.91 -8.76
CA VAL A 90 1.26 9.24 -9.35
C VAL A 90 1.60 10.20 -8.20
N PRO A 91 2.86 10.22 -7.76
CA PRO A 91 3.25 10.96 -6.58
C PRO A 91 3.03 12.46 -6.80
N ASN A 92 2.28 13.09 -5.91
CA ASN A 92 2.09 14.54 -5.90
C ASN A 92 2.60 15.17 -4.59
N THR A 93 2.79 14.34 -3.56
CA THR A 93 3.23 14.78 -2.24
C THR A 93 4.73 15.05 -2.26
N HIS A 94 5.09 16.29 -1.94
CA HIS A 94 6.48 16.65 -1.73
C HIS A 94 6.95 16.17 -0.36
N THR A 95 8.17 15.68 -0.27
CA THR A 95 8.79 15.36 1.02
C THR A 95 8.98 16.67 1.79
N ASP A 96 8.16 16.91 2.81
CA ASP A 96 8.22 18.10 3.64
C ASP A 96 9.60 18.24 4.29
N GLY A 97 10.15 19.45 4.42
CA GLY A 97 11.27 19.73 5.30
C GLY A 97 12.14 20.90 4.85
N VAL A 98 13.29 21.08 5.49
CA VAL A 98 14.17 22.22 5.21
C VAL A 98 14.72 22.07 3.79
N LEU A 99 14.36 23.02 2.92
CA LEU A 99 14.93 23.12 1.58
C LEU A 99 16.36 23.67 1.72
N PHE A 100 17.32 23.00 1.10
CA PHE A 100 18.66 23.53 0.97
C PHE A 100 18.69 24.70 -0.03
N GLN A 101 19.83 25.39 -0.11
CA GLN A 101 20.03 26.54 -1.01
C GLN A 101 19.83 26.19 -2.50
N ASP A 102 19.91 24.91 -2.85
CA ASP A 102 19.68 24.35 -4.19
C ASP A 102 18.23 23.85 -4.40
N ARG A 103 17.34 24.09 -3.43
CA ARG A 103 15.96 23.55 -3.37
C ARG A 103 15.88 22.03 -3.37
N ASN A 104 16.98 21.34 -3.14
CA ASN A 104 17.00 19.90 -2.91
C ASN A 104 16.64 19.64 -1.44
N HIS A 105 15.95 18.52 -1.20
CA HIS A 105 15.61 18.05 0.13
C HIS A 105 16.49 16.83 0.43
N ARG A 106 17.63 17.07 1.09
CA ARG A 106 18.64 16.04 1.41
C ARG A 106 18.47 15.48 2.82
N ASP A 107 17.24 15.16 3.21
CA ASP A 107 16.93 14.59 4.52
C ASP A 107 17.04 13.06 4.46
N LEU A 108 18.28 12.55 4.57
CA LEU A 108 18.54 11.11 4.53
C LEU A 108 17.84 10.37 5.69
N GLU A 109 17.77 10.99 6.86
CA GLU A 109 17.17 10.39 8.05
C GLU A 109 15.67 10.11 7.81
N ARG A 110 14.95 11.10 7.26
CA ARG A 110 13.55 10.92 6.84
C ARG A 110 13.38 9.82 5.79
N LEU A 111 14.21 9.83 4.74
CA LEU A 111 14.13 8.81 3.68
C LEU A 111 14.38 7.40 4.22
N MET A 112 15.29 7.26 5.18
CA MET A 112 15.54 5.99 5.87
C MET A 112 14.37 5.60 6.77
N GLN A 113 13.75 6.54 7.47
CA GLN A 113 12.52 6.30 8.22
C GLN A 113 11.40 5.80 7.29
N ASP A 114 11.14 6.49 6.18
CA ASP A 114 10.13 6.11 5.18
C ASP A 114 10.38 4.71 4.62
N MET A 115 11.65 4.37 4.36
CA MET A 115 12.03 3.03 3.91
C MET A 115 11.66 1.96 4.94
N VAL A 116 11.99 2.20 6.22
CA VAL A 116 11.71 1.24 7.30
C VAL A 116 10.20 1.08 7.52
N GLU A 117 9.45 2.17 7.49
CA GLU A 117 7.98 2.14 7.58
C GLU A 117 7.37 1.36 6.42
N ASN A 118 7.80 1.63 5.19
CA ASN A 118 7.32 0.92 4.00
C ASN A 118 7.68 -0.58 4.03
N ALA A 119 8.91 -0.92 4.41
CA ALA A 119 9.35 -2.31 4.55
C ALA A 119 8.55 -3.07 5.62
N THR A 120 8.21 -2.39 6.72
CA THR A 120 7.36 -2.95 7.77
C THR A 120 5.95 -3.21 7.26
N MET A 121 5.35 -2.25 6.57
CA MET A 121 4.03 -2.40 5.93
C MET A 121 4.00 -3.57 4.95
N PHE A 122 5.02 -3.68 4.09
CA PHE A 122 5.16 -4.78 3.14
C PHE A 122 5.23 -6.15 3.82
N ARG A 123 6.02 -6.27 4.90
CA ARG A 123 6.15 -7.51 5.66
C ARG A 123 4.81 -7.91 6.29
N VAL A 124 4.14 -6.97 6.96
CA VAL A 124 2.83 -7.23 7.60
C VAL A 124 1.79 -7.68 6.56
N ALA A 125 1.71 -7.00 5.41
CA ALA A 125 0.80 -7.38 4.34
C ALA A 125 1.11 -8.80 3.81
N SER A 126 2.39 -9.10 3.58
CA SER A 126 2.85 -10.40 3.10
C SER A 126 2.53 -11.55 4.08
N ASP A 127 2.74 -11.32 5.37
CA ASP A 127 2.50 -12.32 6.41
C ASP A 127 1.01 -12.61 6.58
N LEU A 128 0.17 -11.59 6.52
CA LEU A 128 -1.28 -11.76 6.59
C LEU A 128 -1.83 -12.45 5.33
N MET A 129 -1.28 -12.15 4.15
CA MET A 129 -1.62 -12.83 2.90
C MET A 129 -1.24 -14.32 2.94
N ARG A 130 -0.03 -14.66 3.44
CA ARG A 130 0.38 -16.05 3.69
C ARG A 130 -0.56 -16.77 4.64
N LYS A 131 -0.92 -16.12 5.76
CA LYS A 131 -1.86 -16.68 6.73
C LYS A 131 -3.21 -16.98 6.10
N ASN A 132 -3.74 -16.07 5.29
CA ASN A 132 -5.00 -16.27 4.58
C ASN A 132 -4.92 -17.45 3.61
N GLN A 133 -3.85 -17.56 2.82
CA GLN A 133 -3.66 -18.67 1.90
C GLN A 133 -3.56 -20.02 2.62
N SER A 134 -2.92 -20.07 3.78
CA SER A 134 -2.87 -21.29 4.61
C SER A 134 -4.26 -21.68 5.13
N LEU A 135 -5.11 -20.73 5.51
CA LEU A 135 -6.49 -20.99 5.91
C LEU A 135 -7.31 -21.57 4.75
N ILE A 136 -7.19 -20.99 3.54
CA ILE A 136 -7.87 -21.51 2.33
C ILE A 136 -7.40 -22.93 2.03
N ARG A 137 -6.08 -23.19 2.05
CA ARG A 137 -5.54 -24.53 1.82
C ARG A 137 -6.04 -25.55 2.85
N GLY A 138 -6.10 -25.17 4.13
CA GLY A 138 -6.65 -26.01 5.19
C GLY A 138 -8.13 -26.34 4.97
N ALA A 139 -8.95 -25.34 4.67
CA ALA A 139 -10.39 -25.52 4.43
C ALA A 139 -10.68 -26.39 3.19
N ILE A 140 -9.86 -26.29 2.15
CA ILE A 140 -9.97 -27.17 0.98
C ILE A 140 -9.57 -28.60 1.35
N ALA A 141 -8.49 -28.78 2.12
CA ALA A 141 -8.00 -30.11 2.50
C ALA A 141 -8.96 -30.86 3.43
N GLU A 142 -9.59 -30.18 4.40
CA GLU A 142 -10.58 -30.80 5.31
C GLU A 142 -11.89 -31.19 4.61
N ARG A 143 -12.23 -30.55 3.48
CA ARG A 143 -13.46 -30.85 2.71
C ARG A 143 -13.31 -32.07 1.77
N VAL A 144 -12.09 -32.55 1.55
CA VAL A 144 -11.79 -33.64 0.60
C VAL A 144 -11.73 -35.02 1.30
N ILE A 145 -11.99 -35.09 2.61
CA ILE A 145 -12.11 -36.31 3.40
C ILE A 145 -13.58 -36.48 3.81
#